data_AF-A0A840FTR4-F1
#
_entry.id   AF-A0A840FTR4-F1
#
_cell.length_a   1.000
_cell.length_b   1.000
_cell.length_c   1.000
_cell.angle_alpha   90.00
_cell.angle_beta   90.00
_cell.angle_gamma   90.00
#
_symmetry.space_group_name_H-M   'P 1'
#
loop_
_entity.id
_entity.type
_entity.pdbx_description
1 polymer ?
#
loop_
_entity_poly.entity_id
_entity_poly.type
_entity_poly.pdbx_seq_one_letter_code
_entity_poly.pdbx_strand_id
1 'polypeptide(L)'
;MFFPLPRTATAPFCPSEVKGSVAVPQELPFFKKLMRYAGPGLLVSVGYMDPGNWATDIEAGSRFGYGLLFVVLLASLSAMLLQTLCVRLGIVARKDLARACREHYSPRVNRFLWLGAELAIVACDLAEVLGSALALHLLFGVSIPVGIGITAFDTLLVLGLQGAGFRRVEAIVLGLVGTIAACFVVELAMSPPNWFGVAMGFGPSLERLHQPGALYLAIGVVGATVMPHNLYLHSSIVQTRLIADTEPARREAVRFCTLDAVVSLSLALLVNAAIMVLAASAFHATGHREVTEIDDAYRLLEPIVGSAIAATLFGIALLASGQSSTFTGTIAGQIIMEGFLDLKIPCWQRRLITRALALGPAWLGVWWFGDGGVGKMLVLSQVVLSFQLPFAMWPLIRFTSSRALMGGFANGPVVKSLAWLLFGVIGAANVWLIASVATGN
;
A
#
# COMPACT_ATOMS: atom_id res chain seq x y z
N MET A 1 18.25 35.76 9.65
CA MET A 1 16.80 35.91 9.42
C MET A 1 16.21 34.50 9.39
N PHE A 2 15.76 33.99 10.55
CA PHE A 2 15.08 32.69 10.61
C PHE A 2 13.67 32.91 10.06
N PHE A 3 13.40 32.47 8.83
CA PHE A 3 12.04 32.40 8.31
C PHE A 3 11.29 31.31 9.11
N PRO A 4 10.35 31.67 10.01
CA PRO A 4 9.53 30.64 10.62
C PRO A 4 8.71 29.98 9.51
N LEU A 5 8.86 28.67 9.34
CA LEU A 5 8.06 27.91 8.39
C LEU A 5 6.56 28.11 8.71
N PRO A 6 5.70 28.30 7.71
CA PRO A 6 4.26 28.46 7.92
C PRO A 6 3.70 27.28 8.70
N ARG A 7 3.00 27.55 9.81
CA ARG A 7 2.39 26.55 10.70
C ARG A 7 0.94 26.19 10.32
N THR A 8 0.41 26.83 9.29
CA THR A 8 -0.92 26.53 8.75
C THR A 8 -0.78 25.46 7.67
N ALA A 9 -1.55 24.37 7.80
CA ALA A 9 -1.56 23.27 6.85
C ALA A 9 -2.35 23.70 5.61
N THR A 10 -1.79 24.56 4.75
CA THR A 10 -2.52 25.24 3.66
C THR A 10 -2.94 24.36 2.47
N ALA A 11 -3.18 23.06 2.66
CA ALA A 11 -3.70 22.18 1.63
C ALA A 11 -4.91 21.39 2.17
N PRO A 12 -6.06 21.39 1.46
CA PRO A 12 -7.32 20.77 1.89
C PRO A 12 -7.28 19.22 1.96
N PHE A 13 -6.10 18.61 1.82
CA PHE A 13 -5.87 17.18 2.00
C PHE A 13 -5.19 16.84 3.32
N CYS A 14 -4.78 17.85 4.09
CA CYS A 14 -4.14 17.59 5.37
C CYS A 14 -5.23 17.11 6.38
N PRO A 15 -5.05 15.95 7.04
CA PRO A 15 -6.10 15.22 7.76
C PRO A 15 -6.82 16.01 8.86
N SER A 16 -6.11 16.95 9.49
CA SER A 16 -6.67 17.81 10.53
C SER A 16 -7.73 18.80 10.01
N GLU A 17 -7.74 19.12 8.72
CA GLU A 17 -8.69 20.07 8.10
C GLU A 17 -9.95 19.38 7.52
N VAL A 18 -9.89 18.07 7.25
CA VAL A 18 -10.96 17.31 6.60
C VAL A 18 -11.80 16.45 7.56
N LYS A 19 -11.55 16.52 8.87
CA LYS A 19 -12.35 15.78 9.86
C LYS A 19 -13.83 16.20 9.79
N GLY A 20 -14.72 15.24 9.57
CA GLY A 20 -16.15 15.50 9.42
C GLY A 20 -16.55 16.28 8.16
N SER A 21 -15.70 16.36 7.13
CA SER A 21 -15.99 17.11 5.90
C SER A 21 -17.14 16.52 5.07
N VAL A 22 -17.45 15.24 5.23
CA VAL A 22 -18.54 14.56 4.50
C VAL A 22 -19.66 14.19 5.46
N ALA A 23 -20.76 14.96 5.41
CA ALA A 23 -21.98 14.64 6.14
C ALA A 23 -22.66 13.39 5.57
N VAL A 24 -23.00 12.43 6.45
CA VAL A 24 -23.79 11.24 6.10
C VAL A 24 -25.13 11.29 6.84
N PRO A 25 -26.21 11.80 6.21
CA PRO A 25 -27.54 11.80 6.80
C PRO A 25 -28.01 10.38 7.13
N GLN A 26 -28.63 10.20 8.30
CA GLN A 26 -29.08 8.88 8.78
C GLN A 26 -30.25 8.32 7.95
N GLU A 27 -31.04 9.18 7.32
CA GLU A 27 -32.26 8.85 6.58
C GLU A 27 -32.02 8.34 5.15
N LEU A 28 -30.75 8.26 4.70
CA LEU A 28 -30.46 7.82 3.34
C LEU A 28 -30.71 6.30 3.13
N PRO A 29 -31.23 5.89 1.96
CA PRO A 29 -31.30 4.49 1.56
C PRO A 29 -29.93 3.81 1.58
N PHE A 30 -29.90 2.49 1.82
CA PHE A 30 -28.67 1.69 1.98
C PHE A 30 -27.61 1.96 0.90
N PHE A 31 -27.99 1.92 -0.38
CA PHE A 31 -27.05 2.16 -1.49
C PHE A 31 -26.51 3.59 -1.55
N LYS A 32 -27.37 4.59 -1.33
CA LYS A 32 -26.93 6.01 -1.29
C LYS A 32 -26.02 6.26 -0.09
N LYS A 33 -26.29 5.59 1.04
CA LYS A 33 -25.46 5.65 2.24
C LYS A 33 -24.10 4.98 1.99
N LEU A 34 -24.08 3.79 1.39
CA LEU A 34 -22.86 3.09 0.98
C LEU A 34 -21.98 3.96 0.07
N MET A 35 -22.56 4.59 -0.96
CA MET A 35 -21.83 5.49 -1.86
C MET A 35 -21.27 6.75 -1.18
N ARG A 36 -21.83 7.16 -0.03
CA ARG A 36 -21.30 8.27 0.78
C ARG A 36 -20.16 7.82 1.70
N TYR A 37 -20.23 6.59 2.20
CA TYR A 37 -19.15 5.99 2.99
C TYR A 37 -17.99 5.50 2.11
N ALA A 38 -18.25 5.14 0.85
CA ALA A 38 -17.25 4.70 -0.09
C ALA A 38 -16.19 5.79 -0.35
N GLY A 39 -14.93 5.38 -0.44
CA GLY A 39 -13.79 6.27 -0.72
C GLY A 39 -12.57 6.03 0.16
N PRO A 40 -12.69 6.02 1.50
CA PRO A 40 -11.58 5.74 2.42
C PRO A 40 -10.90 4.40 2.15
N GLY A 41 -11.69 3.35 1.95
CA GLY A 41 -11.20 2.02 1.62
C GLY A 41 -10.48 1.99 0.28
N LEU A 42 -10.99 2.70 -0.72
CA LEU A 42 -10.38 2.81 -2.04
C LEU A 42 -9.04 3.55 -1.99
N LEU A 43 -8.96 4.64 -1.23
CA LEU A 43 -7.71 5.37 -1.05
C LEU A 43 -6.66 4.50 -0.38
N VAL A 44 -7.07 3.61 0.52
CA VAL A 44 -6.18 2.67 1.20
C VAL A 44 -5.78 1.51 0.28
N SER A 45 -6.72 0.95 -0.51
CA SER A 45 -6.44 -0.19 -1.39
C SER A 45 -5.41 0.10 -2.47
N VAL A 46 -5.25 1.37 -2.84
CA VAL A 46 -4.25 1.82 -3.81
C VAL A 46 -2.83 1.51 -3.39
N GLY A 47 -2.50 1.71 -2.10
CA GLY A 47 -1.16 1.38 -1.63
C GLY A 47 -0.86 -0.12 -1.75
N TYR A 48 -1.91 -0.96 -1.83
CA TYR A 48 -1.76 -2.39 -2.06
C TYR A 48 -1.58 -2.76 -3.54
N MET A 49 -1.49 -1.78 -4.43
CA MET A 49 -1.29 -1.97 -5.88
C MET A 49 -0.01 -1.26 -6.37
N ASP A 50 0.90 -0.89 -5.46
CA ASP A 50 2.13 -0.14 -5.77
C ASP A 50 3.17 -0.99 -6.52
N PRO A 51 4.18 -0.38 -7.17
CA PRO A 51 5.21 -1.12 -7.91
C PRO A 51 6.02 -2.09 -7.06
N GLY A 52 6.07 -1.87 -5.74
CA GLY A 52 6.69 -2.78 -4.79
C GLY A 52 6.07 -4.17 -4.79
N ASN A 53 4.73 -4.24 -4.79
CA ASN A 53 3.99 -5.50 -4.84
C ASN A 53 4.17 -6.22 -6.17
N TRP A 54 4.25 -5.46 -7.26
CA TRP A 54 4.40 -6.01 -8.60
C TRP A 54 5.70 -6.80 -8.74
N ALA A 55 6.82 -6.28 -8.23
CA ALA A 55 8.10 -6.98 -8.28
C ALA A 55 7.99 -8.38 -7.63
N THR A 56 7.39 -8.45 -6.43
CA THR A 56 7.23 -9.74 -5.72
C THR A 56 6.22 -10.67 -6.39
N ASP A 57 5.13 -10.14 -6.94
CA ASP A 57 4.08 -10.95 -7.59
C ASP A 57 4.53 -11.49 -8.95
N ILE A 58 5.26 -10.70 -9.73
CA ILE A 58 5.84 -11.11 -11.02
C ILE A 58 6.91 -12.18 -10.78
N GLU A 59 7.82 -11.98 -9.83
CA GLU A 59 8.86 -12.96 -9.53
C GLU A 59 8.25 -14.28 -9.03
N ALA A 60 7.26 -14.20 -8.13
CA ALA A 60 6.55 -15.36 -7.62
C ALA A 60 5.79 -16.12 -8.72
N GLY A 61 5.08 -15.41 -9.60
CA GLY A 61 4.37 -16.01 -10.72
C GLY A 61 5.30 -16.65 -11.76
N SER A 62 6.42 -16.00 -12.07
CA SER A 62 7.41 -16.50 -13.04
C SER A 62 8.13 -17.75 -12.55
N ARG A 63 8.53 -17.78 -11.27
CA ARG A 63 9.26 -18.91 -10.68
C ARG A 63 8.37 -20.08 -10.31
N PHE A 64 7.24 -19.83 -9.67
CA PHE A 64 6.39 -20.86 -9.04
C PHE A 64 5.04 -21.05 -9.73
N GLY A 65 4.79 -20.37 -10.85
CA GLY A 65 3.51 -20.41 -11.55
C GLY A 65 2.37 -19.94 -10.63
N TYR A 66 1.25 -20.66 -10.64
CA TYR A 66 0.10 -20.37 -9.77
C TYR A 66 0.31 -20.79 -8.30
N GLY A 67 1.48 -21.34 -7.95
CA GLY A 67 1.71 -22.00 -6.68
C GLY A 67 1.62 -21.11 -5.44
N LEU A 68 1.90 -19.81 -5.58
CA LEU A 68 1.91 -18.83 -4.49
C LEU A 68 0.67 -17.93 -4.43
N LEU A 69 -0.36 -18.17 -5.25
CA LEU A 69 -1.61 -17.39 -5.23
C LEU A 69 -2.31 -17.42 -3.86
N PHE A 70 -2.26 -18.55 -3.16
CA PHE A 70 -2.81 -18.64 -1.80
C PHE A 70 -2.08 -17.69 -0.82
N VAL A 71 -0.80 -17.37 -1.04
CA VAL A 71 -0.06 -16.42 -0.21
C VAL A 71 -0.59 -15.01 -0.42
N VAL A 72 -0.83 -14.59 -1.66
CA VAL A 72 -1.48 -13.31 -1.99
C VAL A 72 -2.85 -13.20 -1.33
N LEU A 73 -3.64 -14.28 -1.37
CA LEU A 73 -4.92 -14.36 -0.70
C LEU A 73 -4.79 -14.19 0.83
N LEU A 74 -3.90 -14.96 1.47
CA LEU A 74 -3.67 -14.87 2.91
C LEU A 74 -3.14 -13.50 3.34
N ALA A 75 -2.24 -12.90 2.56
CA ALA A 75 -1.72 -11.55 2.79
C ALA A 75 -2.83 -10.51 2.68
N SER A 76 -3.71 -10.64 1.68
CA SER A 76 -4.86 -9.73 1.50
C SER A 76 -5.90 -9.89 2.61
N LEU A 77 -6.21 -11.12 3.05
CA LEU A 77 -7.09 -11.36 4.20
C LEU A 77 -6.50 -10.78 5.49
N SER A 78 -5.19 -10.90 5.66
CA SER A 78 -4.45 -10.30 6.78
C SER A 78 -4.55 -8.78 6.75
N ALA A 79 -4.38 -8.17 5.57
CA ALA A 79 -4.59 -6.74 5.36
C ALA A 79 -6.02 -6.32 5.70
N MET A 80 -7.05 -7.02 5.21
CA MET A 80 -8.45 -6.73 5.50
C MET A 80 -8.76 -6.77 7.01
N LEU A 81 -8.20 -7.75 7.73
CA LEU A 81 -8.33 -7.84 9.17
C LEU A 81 -7.74 -6.61 9.87
N LEU A 82 -6.48 -6.28 9.57
CA LEU A 82 -5.79 -5.13 10.19
C LEU A 82 -6.43 -3.80 9.81
N GLN A 83 -6.90 -3.66 8.57
CA GLN A 83 -7.58 -2.46 8.10
C GLN A 83 -8.95 -2.30 8.77
N THR A 84 -9.67 -3.40 9.03
CA THR A 84 -10.89 -3.36 9.84
C THR A 84 -10.62 -2.90 11.27
N LEU A 85 -9.48 -3.28 11.86
CA LEU A 85 -9.07 -2.75 13.17
C LEU A 85 -8.79 -1.25 13.11
N CYS A 86 -8.15 -0.76 12.04
CA CYS A 86 -7.90 0.68 11.84
C CYS A 86 -9.21 1.48 11.72
N VAL A 87 -10.17 0.96 10.95
CA VAL A 87 -11.52 1.54 10.82
C VAL A 87 -12.18 1.66 12.19
N ARG A 88 -12.15 0.58 12.99
CA ARG A 88 -12.73 0.57 14.34
C ARG A 88 -12.06 1.57 15.26
N LEU A 89 -10.73 1.64 15.25
CA LEU A 89 -9.98 2.61 16.05
C LEU A 89 -10.36 4.04 15.68
N GLY A 90 -10.33 4.38 14.39
CA GLY A 90 -10.63 5.73 13.90
C GLY A 90 -12.06 6.18 14.19
N ILE A 91 -13.05 5.29 14.04
CA ILE A 91 -14.47 5.63 14.25
C ILE A 91 -14.83 5.66 15.74
N VAL A 92 -14.41 4.65 16.51
CA VAL A 92 -14.82 4.50 17.91
C VAL A 92 -14.00 5.38 18.83
N ALA A 93 -12.67 5.35 18.71
CA ALA A 93 -11.78 6.14 19.56
C ALA A 93 -11.62 7.58 19.07
N ARG A 94 -12.13 7.91 17.86
CA ARG A 94 -12.02 9.25 17.22
C ARG A 94 -10.57 9.76 17.12
N LYS A 95 -9.63 8.82 17.05
CA LYS A 95 -8.18 9.05 17.03
C LYS A 95 -7.56 8.18 15.97
N ASP A 96 -6.61 8.74 15.24
CA ASP A 96 -5.72 7.96 14.38
C ASP A 96 -4.71 7.19 15.25
N LEU A 97 -4.10 6.16 14.64
CA LEU A 97 -3.16 5.28 15.32
C LEU A 97 -1.94 6.02 15.86
N ALA A 98 -1.44 7.04 15.14
CA ALA A 98 -0.27 7.81 15.55
C ALA A 98 -0.58 8.64 16.80
N ARG A 99 -1.73 9.31 16.83
CA ARG A 99 -2.20 10.06 18.00
C ARG A 99 -2.46 9.15 19.20
N ALA A 100 -3.06 7.98 18.98
CA ALA A 100 -3.26 6.99 20.03
C ALA A 100 -1.93 6.52 20.65
N CYS A 101 -0.90 6.29 19.82
CA CYS A 101 0.45 5.99 20.28
C CYS A 101 1.05 7.12 21.13
N ARG A 102 0.94 8.37 20.67
CA ARG A 102 1.47 9.55 21.39
C ARG A 102 0.88 9.73 22.78
N GLU A 103 -0.40 9.44 22.95
CA GLU A 103 -1.08 9.61 24.23
C GLU A 103 -0.81 8.50 25.24
N HIS A 104 -0.47 7.29 24.78
CA HIS A 104 -0.32 6.12 25.65
C HIS A 104 1.14 5.70 25.89
N TYR A 105 2.08 6.10 25.03
CA TYR A 105 3.48 5.73 25.15
C TYR A 105 4.36 6.89 25.63
N SER A 106 5.50 6.55 26.21
CA SER A 106 6.49 7.54 26.65
C SER A 106 7.07 8.29 25.44
N PRO A 107 7.56 9.53 25.63
CA PRO A 107 8.11 10.34 24.55
C PRO A 107 9.26 9.69 23.77
N ARG A 108 10.01 8.77 24.40
CA ARG A 108 11.11 8.02 23.76
C ARG A 108 10.58 6.97 22.79
N VAL A 109 9.63 6.15 23.23
CA VAL A 109 8.98 5.12 22.40
C VAL A 109 8.22 5.79 21.26
N ASN A 110 7.51 6.88 21.54
CA ASN A 110 6.79 7.66 20.54
C ASN A 110 7.72 8.17 19.42
N ARG A 111 8.91 8.71 19.77
CA ARG A 111 9.90 9.15 18.78
C ARG A 111 10.49 8.00 17.98
N PHE A 112 10.74 6.85 18.61
CA PHE A 112 11.21 5.65 17.92
C PHE A 112 10.18 5.16 16.89
N LEU A 113 8.91 5.06 17.27
CA LEU A 113 7.82 4.67 16.38
C LEU A 113 7.64 5.67 15.23
N TRP A 114 7.78 6.97 15.50
CA TRP A 114 7.74 8.01 14.48
C TRP A 114 8.88 7.85 13.47
N LEU A 115 10.13 7.68 13.92
CA LEU A 115 11.29 7.49 13.03
C LEU A 115 11.11 6.25 12.15
N GLY A 116 10.63 5.13 12.71
CA GLY A 116 10.36 3.91 11.94
C GLY A 116 9.26 4.11 10.89
N ALA A 117 8.18 4.80 11.25
CA ALA A 117 7.08 5.11 10.33
C ALA A 117 7.50 6.08 9.21
N GLU A 118 8.33 7.07 9.55
CA GLU A 118 8.90 8.03 8.60
C GLU A 118 9.82 7.34 7.60
N LEU A 119 10.71 6.47 8.08
CA LEU A 119 11.60 5.69 7.25
C LEU A 119 10.83 4.77 6.30
N ALA A 120 9.74 4.14 6.77
CA ALA A 120 8.87 3.32 5.94
C ALA A 120 8.17 4.13 4.84
N ILE A 121 7.79 5.40 5.10
CA ILE A 121 7.26 6.28 4.05
C ILE A 121 8.34 6.61 3.02
N VAL A 122 9.56 6.94 3.45
CA VAL A 122 10.67 7.22 2.51
C VAL A 122 11.00 5.99 1.66
N ALA A 123 10.98 4.80 2.25
CA ALA A 123 11.16 3.55 1.51
C ALA A 123 10.02 3.30 0.50
N CYS A 124 8.77 3.58 0.87
CA CYS A 124 7.65 3.51 -0.05
C CYS A 124 7.81 4.52 -1.21
N ASP A 125 8.15 5.77 -0.88
CA ASP A 125 8.37 6.84 -1.86
C ASP A 125 9.52 6.51 -2.81
N LEU A 126 10.56 5.82 -2.33
CA LEU A 126 11.64 5.27 -3.15
C LEU A 126 11.11 4.25 -4.17
N ALA A 127 10.24 3.33 -3.75
CA ALA A 127 9.64 2.34 -4.65
C ALA A 127 8.78 3.01 -5.74
N GLU A 128 8.04 4.05 -5.38
CA GLU A 128 7.23 4.84 -6.32
C GLU A 128 8.09 5.57 -7.36
N VAL A 129 9.16 6.23 -6.91
CA VAL A 129 10.12 6.94 -7.78
C VAL A 129 10.70 5.96 -8.79
N LEU A 130 11.18 4.81 -8.30
CA LEU A 130 11.81 3.79 -9.14
C LEU A 130 10.82 3.17 -10.12
N GLY A 131 9.62 2.81 -9.66
CA GLY A 131 8.57 2.26 -10.52
C GLY A 131 8.09 3.25 -11.59
N SER A 132 7.91 4.52 -11.23
CA SER A 132 7.52 5.56 -12.19
C SER A 132 8.65 5.89 -13.17
N ALA A 133 9.90 5.97 -12.70
CA ALA A 133 11.06 6.19 -13.56
C ALA A 133 11.24 5.03 -14.55
N LEU A 134 11.04 3.79 -14.08
CA LEU A 134 11.05 2.61 -14.93
C LEU A 134 9.90 2.65 -15.95
N ALA A 135 8.67 2.98 -15.55
CA ALA A 135 7.57 3.13 -16.49
C ALA A 135 7.87 4.18 -17.58
N LEU A 136 8.46 5.31 -17.22
CA LEU A 136 8.89 6.33 -18.18
C LEU A 136 9.97 5.81 -19.12
N HIS A 137 10.96 5.07 -18.59
CA HIS A 137 12.00 4.44 -19.40
C HIS A 137 11.41 3.48 -20.43
N LEU A 138 10.49 2.62 -20.00
CA LEU A 138 9.86 1.60 -20.84
C LEU A 138 8.94 2.22 -21.92
N LEU A 139 8.16 3.24 -21.57
CA LEU A 139 7.18 3.86 -22.47
C LEU A 139 7.80 4.86 -23.46
N PHE A 140 8.77 5.66 -23.00
CA PHE A 140 9.30 6.79 -23.77
C PHE A 140 10.78 6.65 -24.14
N GLY A 141 11.44 5.56 -23.73
CA GLY A 141 12.86 5.32 -23.99
C GLY A 141 13.81 6.29 -23.27
N VAL A 142 13.35 7.01 -22.25
CA VAL A 142 14.18 7.96 -21.49
C VAL A 142 15.09 7.21 -20.52
N SER A 143 16.35 7.63 -20.33
CA SER A 143 17.25 6.98 -19.36
C SER A 143 16.68 7.03 -17.93
N ILE A 144 16.90 5.99 -17.12
CA ILE A 144 16.37 5.90 -15.74
C ILE A 144 16.73 7.13 -14.87
N PRO A 145 17.96 7.69 -14.88
CA PRO A 145 18.29 8.89 -14.10
C PRO A 145 17.45 10.12 -14.50
N VAL A 146 17.15 10.26 -15.79
CA VAL A 146 16.26 11.31 -16.31
C VAL A 146 14.82 11.03 -15.89
N GLY A 147 14.37 9.78 -15.97
CA GLY A 147 13.07 9.35 -15.44
C GLY A 147 12.90 9.72 -13.96
N ILE A 148 13.91 9.43 -13.12
CA ILE A 148 13.93 9.82 -11.70
C ILE A 148 13.83 11.36 -11.58
N GLY A 149 14.58 12.11 -12.39
CA GLY A 149 14.48 13.57 -12.44
C GLY A 149 13.08 14.08 -12.79
N ILE A 150 12.41 13.44 -13.76
CA ILE A 150 11.03 13.78 -14.15
C ILE A 150 10.05 13.51 -12.99
N THR A 151 10.22 12.41 -12.25
CA THR A 151 9.35 12.11 -11.11
C THR A 151 9.44 13.16 -9.99
N ALA A 152 10.50 13.96 -9.90
CA ALA A 152 10.56 15.07 -8.95
C ALA A 152 9.46 16.13 -9.18
N PHE A 153 8.98 16.24 -10.42
CA PHE A 153 7.92 17.18 -10.80
C PHE A 153 6.52 16.69 -10.41
N ASP A 154 6.35 15.47 -9.89
CA ASP A 154 5.06 15.04 -9.34
C ASP A 154 4.61 15.88 -8.13
N THR A 155 5.54 16.59 -7.50
CA THR A 155 5.24 17.59 -6.48
C THR A 155 4.35 18.70 -7.04
N LEU A 156 4.45 19.00 -8.35
CA LEU A 156 3.58 19.94 -9.05
C LEU A 156 2.15 19.41 -9.18
N LEU A 157 1.95 18.09 -9.32
CA LEU A 157 0.60 17.50 -9.31
C LEU A 157 -0.06 17.70 -7.94
N VAL A 158 0.69 17.48 -6.85
CA VAL A 158 0.19 17.71 -5.48
C VAL A 158 -0.10 19.19 -5.24
N LEU A 159 0.76 20.09 -5.74
CA LEU A 159 0.54 21.54 -5.70
C LEU A 159 -0.69 21.95 -6.52
N GLY A 160 -0.86 21.41 -7.73
CA GLY A 160 -1.98 21.71 -8.61
C GLY A 160 -3.33 21.25 -8.07
N LEU A 161 -3.33 20.31 -7.13
CA LEU A 161 -4.52 19.87 -6.42
C LEU A 161 -4.80 20.67 -5.14
N GLN A 162 -3.96 21.64 -4.76
CA GLN A 162 -4.27 22.55 -3.65
C GLN A 162 -5.62 23.24 -3.88
N GLY A 163 -6.49 23.20 -2.88
CA GLY A 163 -7.87 23.71 -2.97
C GLY A 163 -8.91 22.69 -3.44
N ALA A 164 -8.52 21.51 -3.93
CA ALA A 164 -9.47 20.46 -4.31
C ALA A 164 -10.03 19.72 -3.07
N GLY A 165 -11.33 19.47 -3.06
CA GLY A 165 -11.98 18.71 -1.98
C GLY A 165 -11.65 17.21 -2.02
N PHE A 166 -11.76 16.53 -0.88
CA PHE A 166 -11.42 15.11 -0.72
C PHE A 166 -12.09 14.17 -1.74
N ARG A 167 -13.34 14.47 -2.14
CA ARG A 167 -14.06 13.70 -3.17
C ARG A 167 -13.41 13.73 -4.55
N ARG A 168 -12.69 14.81 -4.90
CA ARG A 168 -11.96 14.89 -6.18
C ARG A 168 -10.75 13.96 -6.17
N VAL A 169 -10.04 13.86 -5.04
CA VAL A 169 -8.93 12.92 -4.90
C VAL A 169 -9.41 11.48 -4.89
N GLU A 170 -10.50 11.15 -4.18
CA GLU A 170 -11.12 9.82 -4.26
C GLU A 170 -11.48 9.44 -5.71
N ALA A 171 -11.98 10.40 -6.51
CA ALA A 171 -12.31 10.17 -7.92
C ALA A 171 -11.08 10.00 -8.83
N ILE A 172 -10.03 10.80 -8.64
CA ILE A 172 -8.75 10.65 -9.37
C ILE A 172 -8.18 9.25 -9.12
N VAL A 173 -8.16 8.85 -7.85
CA VAL A 173 -7.66 7.56 -7.40
C VAL A 173 -8.50 6.41 -7.97
N LEU A 174 -9.83 6.55 -7.98
CA LEU A 174 -10.70 5.58 -8.66
C LEU A 174 -10.36 5.44 -10.14
N GLY A 175 -10.05 6.55 -10.81
CA GLY A 175 -9.59 6.55 -12.20
C GLY A 175 -8.31 5.75 -12.37
N LEU A 176 -7.29 6.00 -11.55
CA LEU A 176 -6.00 5.29 -11.59
C LEU A 176 -6.16 3.78 -11.33
N VAL A 177 -6.91 3.41 -10.29
CA VAL A 177 -7.20 2.00 -9.98
C VAL A 177 -7.98 1.34 -11.12
N GLY A 178 -8.97 2.04 -11.68
CA GLY A 178 -9.73 1.57 -12.83
C GLY A 178 -8.86 1.34 -14.06
N THR A 179 -7.89 2.23 -14.32
CA THR A 179 -6.90 2.06 -15.39
C THR A 179 -6.04 0.81 -15.16
N ILE A 180 -5.46 0.64 -13.97
CA ILE A 180 -4.64 -0.53 -13.64
C ILE A 180 -5.44 -1.83 -13.84
N ALA A 181 -6.64 -1.89 -13.28
CA ALA A 181 -7.51 -3.06 -13.40
C ALA A 181 -7.88 -3.34 -14.86
N ALA A 182 -8.21 -2.30 -15.65
CA ALA A 182 -8.55 -2.46 -17.06
C ALA A 182 -7.36 -2.99 -17.89
N CYS A 183 -6.15 -2.48 -17.65
CA CYS A 183 -4.93 -2.96 -18.33
C CYS A 183 -4.72 -4.46 -18.07
N PHE A 184 -4.75 -4.91 -16.81
CA PHE A 184 -4.56 -6.33 -16.49
C PHE A 184 -5.69 -7.22 -16.98
N VAL A 185 -6.93 -6.73 -17.01
CA VAL A 185 -8.04 -7.50 -17.62
C VAL A 185 -7.80 -7.71 -19.11
N VAL A 186 -7.33 -6.70 -19.83
CA VAL A 186 -6.99 -6.81 -21.25
C VAL A 186 -5.79 -7.75 -21.44
N GLU A 187 -4.74 -7.62 -20.63
CA GLU A 187 -3.56 -8.48 -20.70
C GLU A 187 -3.88 -9.96 -20.43
N LEU A 188 -4.71 -10.26 -19.43
CA LEU A 188 -5.18 -11.62 -19.15
C LEU A 188 -6.09 -12.17 -20.26
N ALA A 189 -6.84 -11.31 -20.95
CA ALA A 189 -7.62 -11.73 -22.12
C ALA A 189 -6.72 -12.06 -23.31
N MET A 190 -5.58 -11.38 -23.43
CA MET A 190 -4.58 -11.63 -24.48
C MET A 190 -3.68 -12.84 -24.17
N SER A 191 -3.41 -13.10 -22.88
CA SER A 191 -2.67 -14.27 -22.39
C SER A 191 -3.59 -15.15 -21.53
N PRO A 192 -4.46 -15.96 -22.15
CA PRO A 192 -5.49 -16.69 -21.42
C PRO A 192 -4.88 -17.70 -20.44
N PRO A 193 -5.12 -17.55 -19.13
CA PRO A 193 -4.55 -18.45 -18.13
C PRO A 193 -5.34 -19.76 -18.06
N ASN A 194 -4.72 -20.78 -17.48
CA ASN A 194 -5.43 -22.00 -17.09
C ASN A 194 -6.22 -21.73 -15.81
N TRP A 195 -7.50 -21.37 -15.97
CA TRP A 195 -8.41 -21.06 -14.84
C TRP A 195 -8.54 -22.18 -13.80
N PHE A 196 -8.43 -23.44 -14.21
CA PHE A 196 -8.41 -24.56 -13.27
C PHE A 196 -7.11 -24.55 -12.43
N GLY A 197 -5.98 -24.30 -13.06
CA GLY A 197 -4.69 -24.10 -12.37
C GLY A 197 -4.71 -22.92 -11.41
N VAL A 198 -5.32 -21.81 -11.80
CA VAL A 198 -5.53 -20.62 -10.95
C VAL A 198 -6.36 -20.97 -9.71
N ALA A 199 -7.49 -21.66 -9.89
CA ALA A 199 -8.34 -22.10 -8.78
C ALA A 199 -7.57 -23.04 -7.81
N MET A 200 -6.78 -23.97 -8.34
CA MET A 200 -5.91 -24.86 -7.55
C MET A 200 -4.72 -24.13 -6.90
N GLY A 201 -4.33 -22.97 -7.42
CA GLY A 201 -3.31 -22.09 -6.85
C GLY A 201 -3.77 -21.39 -5.57
N PHE A 202 -5.07 -21.08 -5.45
CA PHE A 202 -5.66 -20.53 -4.22
C PHE A 202 -5.78 -21.55 -3.09
N GLY A 203 -5.69 -22.85 -3.39
CA GLY A 203 -5.63 -23.90 -2.38
C GLY A 203 -4.31 -23.84 -1.59
N PRO A 204 -4.33 -23.73 -0.25
CA PRO A 204 -3.11 -23.69 0.55
C PRO A 204 -2.33 -25.00 0.43
N SER A 205 -1.02 -24.91 0.20
CA SER A 205 -0.13 -26.07 0.10
C SER A 205 1.19 -25.81 0.80
N LEU A 206 1.47 -26.58 1.85
CA LEU A 206 2.75 -26.55 2.58
C LEU A 206 3.90 -27.10 1.74
N GLU A 207 3.62 -28.05 0.83
CA GLU A 207 4.63 -28.64 -0.05
C GLU A 207 5.23 -27.60 -1.00
N ARG A 208 4.42 -26.66 -1.50
CA ARG A 208 4.89 -25.57 -2.35
C ARG A 208 5.79 -24.57 -1.61
N LEU A 209 5.59 -24.38 -0.30
CA LEU A 209 6.42 -23.48 0.51
C LEU A 209 7.81 -24.05 0.85
N HIS A 210 7.96 -25.38 0.81
CA HIS A 210 9.26 -26.03 1.04
C HIS A 210 10.21 -25.94 -0.17
N GLN A 211 9.75 -25.44 -1.31
CA GLN A 211 10.62 -25.25 -2.47
C GLN A 211 11.67 -24.15 -2.18
N PRO A 212 12.92 -24.32 -2.66
CA PRO A 212 13.97 -23.32 -2.46
C PRO A 212 13.53 -21.93 -2.94
N GLY A 213 13.65 -20.92 -2.08
CA GLY A 213 13.27 -19.54 -2.39
C GLY A 213 11.76 -19.22 -2.31
N ALA A 214 10.87 -20.23 -2.23
CA ALA A 214 9.42 -20.00 -2.15
C ALA A 214 9.01 -19.30 -0.87
N LEU A 215 9.63 -19.67 0.27
CA LEU A 215 9.37 -19.02 1.56
C LEU A 215 9.83 -17.56 1.56
N TYR A 216 10.98 -17.26 0.94
CA TYR A 216 11.49 -15.90 0.82
C TYR A 216 10.51 -15.02 0.03
N LEU A 217 10.06 -15.49 -1.13
CA LEU A 217 9.07 -14.79 -1.95
C LEU A 217 7.71 -14.69 -1.25
N ALA A 218 7.27 -15.73 -0.55
CA ALA A 218 6.02 -15.70 0.21
C ALA A 218 6.06 -14.63 1.32
N ILE A 219 7.19 -14.51 2.04
CA ILE A 219 7.38 -13.47 3.05
C ILE A 219 7.44 -12.08 2.38
N GLY A 220 8.12 -11.97 1.24
CA GLY A 220 8.13 -10.76 0.42
C GLY A 220 6.73 -10.30 0.04
N VAL A 221 5.89 -11.19 -0.50
CA VAL A 221 4.49 -10.91 -0.86
C VAL A 221 3.68 -10.43 0.37
N VAL A 222 3.85 -11.08 1.53
CA VAL A 222 3.16 -10.65 2.76
C VAL A 222 3.62 -9.27 3.22
N GLY A 223 4.93 -9.01 3.21
CA GLY A 223 5.52 -7.74 3.62
C GLY A 223 5.16 -6.58 2.69
N ALA A 224 5.18 -6.82 1.38
CA ALA A 224 4.80 -5.86 0.37
C ALA A 224 3.30 -5.54 0.45
N THR A 225 2.46 -6.58 0.60
CA THR A 225 1.01 -6.40 0.74
C THR A 225 0.68 -5.59 1.99
N VAL A 226 1.17 -5.96 3.18
CA VAL A 226 0.72 -5.29 4.42
C VAL A 226 1.57 -4.06 4.75
N MET A 227 1.23 -2.93 4.12
CA MET A 227 1.95 -1.67 4.32
C MET A 227 1.66 -0.99 5.69
N PRO A 228 2.68 -0.63 6.49
CA PRO A 228 2.48 -0.01 7.80
C PRO A 228 1.83 1.38 7.72
N HIS A 229 2.25 2.21 6.76
CA HIS A 229 1.76 3.58 6.62
C HIS A 229 0.25 3.61 6.32
N ASN A 230 -0.27 2.59 5.64
CA ASN A 230 -1.70 2.43 5.36
C ASN A 230 -2.53 2.19 6.61
N LEU A 231 -1.96 1.62 7.68
CA LEU A 231 -2.66 1.48 8.97
C LEU A 231 -2.92 2.84 9.62
N TYR A 232 -1.93 3.73 9.58
CA TYR A 232 -2.08 5.12 10.04
C TYR A 232 -3.04 5.89 9.14
N LEU A 233 -2.88 5.77 7.82
CA LEU A 233 -3.71 6.39 6.81
C LEU A 233 -5.20 6.08 7.03
N HIS A 234 -5.54 4.80 7.08
CA HIS A 234 -6.94 4.37 7.17
C HIS A 234 -7.59 4.79 8.49
N SER A 235 -6.86 4.68 9.60
CA SER A 235 -7.36 5.09 10.92
C SER A 235 -7.71 6.59 11.00
N SER A 236 -7.11 7.42 10.14
CA SER A 236 -7.41 8.84 10.05
C SER A 236 -8.49 9.16 9.01
N ILE A 237 -8.43 8.59 7.80
CA ILE A 237 -9.36 8.95 6.72
C ILE A 237 -10.80 8.58 7.06
N VAL A 238 -11.03 7.49 7.80
CA VAL A 238 -12.39 7.13 8.24
C VAL A 238 -13.05 8.21 9.09
N GLN A 239 -12.27 9.13 9.68
CA GLN A 239 -12.76 10.29 10.45
C GLN A 239 -13.22 11.46 9.56
N THR A 240 -13.00 11.40 8.23
CA THR A 240 -13.56 12.40 7.28
C THR A 240 -15.08 12.33 7.21
N ARG A 241 -15.66 11.17 7.53
CA ARG A 241 -17.11 10.98 7.58
C ARG A 241 -17.65 11.53 8.90
N LEU A 242 -18.57 12.48 8.82
CA LEU A 242 -19.25 13.03 9.98
C LEU A 242 -20.28 12.01 10.48
N ILE A 243 -20.03 11.49 11.67
CA ILE A 243 -20.85 10.46 12.32
C ILE A 243 -21.44 11.07 13.59
N ALA A 244 -22.74 10.89 13.81
CA ALA A 244 -23.43 11.33 15.02
C ALA A 244 -22.87 10.63 16.27
N ASP A 245 -22.94 11.27 17.42
CA ASP A 245 -22.32 10.77 18.66
C ASP A 245 -23.18 9.73 19.42
N THR A 246 -23.89 8.88 18.67
CA THR A 246 -24.75 7.83 19.24
C THR A 246 -24.16 6.45 18.96
N GLU A 247 -24.31 5.52 19.90
CA GLU A 247 -23.88 4.13 19.72
C GLU A 247 -24.42 3.46 18.43
N PRO A 248 -25.73 3.56 18.08
CA PRO A 248 -26.23 2.98 16.83
C PRO A 248 -25.58 3.60 15.58
N ALA A 249 -25.34 4.92 15.57
CA ALA A 249 -24.67 5.58 14.45
C ALA A 249 -23.21 5.11 14.31
N ARG A 250 -22.51 4.91 15.43
CA ARG A 250 -21.15 4.35 15.42
C ARG A 250 -21.13 2.90 14.92
N ARG A 251 -22.06 2.04 15.36
CA ARG A 251 -22.18 0.65 14.85
C ARG A 251 -22.45 0.63 13.35
N GLU A 252 -23.35 1.48 12.88
CA GLU A 252 -23.66 1.63 11.46
C GLU A 252 -22.41 2.07 10.66
N ALA A 253 -21.72 3.11 11.11
CA ALA A 253 -20.53 3.63 10.45
C ALA A 253 -19.40 2.58 10.41
N VAL A 254 -19.16 1.85 11.51
CA VAL A 254 -18.20 0.73 11.52
C VAL A 254 -18.57 -0.31 10.47
N ARG A 255 -19.84 -0.68 10.34
CA ARG A 255 -20.30 -1.66 9.34
C ARG A 255 -20.05 -1.18 7.91
N PHE A 256 -20.44 0.05 7.57
CA PHE A 256 -20.27 0.59 6.22
C PHE A 256 -18.81 0.82 5.86
N CYS A 257 -18.00 1.40 6.75
CA CYS A 257 -16.58 1.59 6.49
C CYS A 257 -15.82 0.25 6.43
N THR A 258 -16.24 -0.76 7.20
CA THR A 258 -15.67 -2.11 7.07
C THR A 258 -16.03 -2.73 5.72
N LEU A 259 -17.27 -2.57 5.25
CA LEU A 259 -17.68 -3.06 3.94
C LEU A 259 -16.89 -2.36 2.81
N ASP A 260 -16.74 -1.03 2.89
CA ASP A 260 -15.92 -0.25 1.95
C ASP A 260 -14.46 -0.74 1.93
N ALA A 261 -13.86 -0.97 3.10
CA ALA A 261 -12.52 -1.52 3.23
C ALA A 261 -12.40 -2.91 2.59
N VAL A 262 -13.31 -3.84 2.90
CA VAL A 262 -13.27 -5.22 2.39
C VAL A 262 -13.48 -5.26 0.88
N VAL A 263 -14.42 -4.47 0.34
CA VAL A 263 -14.66 -4.40 -1.11
C VAL A 263 -13.44 -3.82 -1.84
N SER A 264 -12.88 -2.73 -1.32
CA SER A 264 -11.73 -2.06 -1.94
C SER A 264 -10.46 -2.92 -1.88
N LEU A 265 -10.20 -3.59 -0.75
CA LEU A 265 -9.06 -4.50 -0.63
C LEU A 265 -9.27 -5.81 -1.41
N SER A 266 -10.52 -6.23 -1.64
CA SER A 266 -10.81 -7.35 -2.54
C SER A 266 -10.44 -7.00 -3.98
N LEU A 267 -10.64 -5.74 -4.39
CA LEU A 267 -10.17 -5.27 -5.69
C LEU A 267 -8.64 -5.29 -5.78
N ALA A 268 -7.93 -4.87 -4.72
CA ALA A 268 -6.46 -5.01 -4.65
C ALA A 268 -5.99 -6.46 -4.75
N LEU A 269 -6.63 -7.37 -4.03
CA LEU A 269 -6.38 -8.81 -4.15
C LEU A 269 -6.54 -9.30 -5.61
N LEU A 270 -7.59 -8.88 -6.31
CA LEU A 270 -7.81 -9.28 -7.70
C LEU A 270 -6.71 -8.74 -8.62
N VAL A 271 -6.22 -7.51 -8.40
CA VAL A 271 -5.10 -6.95 -9.17
C VAL A 271 -3.81 -7.72 -8.90
N ASN A 272 -3.45 -7.96 -7.63
CA ASN A 272 -2.23 -8.71 -7.28
C ASN A 272 -2.29 -10.16 -7.78
N ALA A 273 -3.45 -10.81 -7.68
CA ALA A 273 -3.68 -12.11 -8.28
C ALA A 273 -3.56 -12.07 -9.81
N ALA A 274 -4.08 -11.03 -10.48
CA ALA A 274 -3.96 -10.87 -11.93
C ALA A 274 -2.52 -10.72 -12.37
N ILE A 275 -1.71 -9.94 -11.65
CA ILE A 275 -0.27 -9.78 -11.91
C ILE A 275 0.45 -11.13 -11.84
N MET A 276 0.23 -11.88 -10.75
CA MET A 276 0.87 -13.18 -10.56
C MET A 276 0.38 -14.21 -11.59
N VAL A 277 -0.91 -14.22 -11.93
CA VAL A 277 -1.49 -15.11 -12.95
C VAL A 277 -0.91 -14.79 -14.32
N LEU A 278 -0.81 -13.50 -14.68
CA LEU A 278 -0.20 -13.06 -15.94
C LEU A 278 1.27 -13.49 -16.01
N ALA A 279 2.05 -13.28 -14.95
CA ALA A 279 3.44 -13.70 -14.92
C ALA A 279 3.58 -15.24 -15.04
N ALA A 280 2.68 -15.99 -14.41
CA ALA A 280 2.64 -17.44 -14.52
C ALA A 280 2.23 -17.92 -15.93
N SER A 281 1.23 -17.30 -16.55
CA SER A 281 0.77 -17.69 -17.89
C SER A 281 1.73 -17.25 -18.99
N ALA A 282 2.30 -16.06 -18.88
CA ALA A 282 3.21 -15.51 -19.89
C ALA A 282 4.62 -16.09 -19.73
N PHE A 283 5.21 -16.10 -18.54
CA PHE A 283 6.64 -16.41 -18.36
C PHE A 283 6.88 -17.85 -17.90
N HIS A 284 6.15 -18.32 -16.88
CA HIS A 284 6.38 -19.67 -16.34
C HIS A 284 6.02 -20.76 -17.36
N ALA A 285 4.89 -20.61 -18.06
CA ALA A 285 4.42 -21.58 -19.06
C ALA A 285 5.33 -21.64 -20.30
N THR A 286 6.03 -20.54 -20.64
CA THR A 286 6.94 -20.46 -21.79
C THR A 286 8.39 -20.83 -21.44
N GLY A 287 8.66 -21.18 -20.18
CA GLY A 287 9.99 -21.60 -19.71
C GLY A 287 10.88 -20.46 -19.19
N HIS A 288 10.42 -19.20 -19.22
CA HIS A 288 11.13 -18.04 -18.70
C HIS A 288 10.93 -17.92 -17.18
N ARG A 289 11.61 -18.79 -16.42
CA ARG A 289 11.46 -18.87 -14.96
C ARG A 289 12.33 -17.88 -14.18
N GLU A 290 13.21 -17.17 -14.86
CA GLU A 290 14.19 -16.25 -14.26
C GLU A 290 13.78 -14.78 -14.37
N VAL A 291 12.53 -14.48 -14.76
CA VAL A 291 12.01 -13.11 -14.80
C VAL A 291 11.82 -12.60 -13.37
N THR A 292 12.79 -11.84 -12.88
CA THR A 292 12.79 -11.23 -11.55
C THR A 292 12.59 -9.74 -11.59
N GLU A 293 12.82 -9.09 -12.74
CA GLU A 293 12.72 -7.64 -12.88
C GLU A 293 11.48 -7.22 -13.68
N ILE A 294 10.96 -6.05 -13.34
CA ILE A 294 9.82 -5.43 -14.03
C ILE A 294 10.21 -5.06 -15.48
N ASP A 295 11.48 -4.71 -15.74
CA ASP A 295 12.01 -4.43 -17.08
C ASP A 295 11.96 -5.68 -17.97
N ASP A 296 12.40 -6.82 -17.45
CA ASP A 296 12.33 -8.11 -18.15
C ASP A 296 10.90 -8.48 -18.48
N ALA A 297 9.98 -8.30 -17.52
CA ALA A 297 8.56 -8.58 -17.74
C ALA A 297 8.00 -7.74 -18.90
N TYR A 298 8.28 -6.43 -18.93
CA TYR A 298 7.84 -5.56 -20.03
C TYR A 298 8.39 -6.01 -21.39
N ARG A 299 9.69 -6.30 -21.47
CA ARG A 299 10.35 -6.69 -22.73
C ARG A 299 9.91 -8.05 -23.24
N LEU A 300 9.56 -8.96 -22.33
CA LEU A 300 9.11 -10.30 -22.67
C LEU A 300 7.60 -10.36 -22.96
N LEU A 301 6.81 -9.41 -22.47
CA LEU A 301 5.36 -9.37 -22.74
C LEU A 301 5.05 -9.23 -24.25
N GLU A 302 5.73 -8.32 -24.96
CA GLU A 302 5.51 -8.14 -26.40
C GLU A 302 5.76 -9.43 -27.23
N PRO A 303 6.92 -10.09 -27.16
CA PRO A 303 7.19 -11.28 -27.96
C PRO A 303 6.35 -12.50 -27.54
N ILE A 304 5.96 -12.60 -26.27
CA ILE A 304 5.18 -13.74 -25.76
C ILE A 304 3.69 -13.60 -26.09
N VAL A 305 3.15 -12.40 -25.91
CA VAL A 305 1.73 -12.12 -26.18
C VAL A 305 1.51 -11.80 -27.67
N GLY A 306 2.57 -11.45 -28.40
CA GLY A 306 2.53 -11.15 -29.84
C GLY A 306 1.95 -9.77 -30.16
N SER A 307 1.98 -8.84 -29.19
CA SER A 307 1.39 -7.51 -29.35
C SER A 307 2.11 -6.44 -28.53
N ALA A 308 2.59 -5.40 -29.20
CA ALA A 308 3.16 -4.21 -28.58
C ALA A 308 2.18 -3.49 -27.64
N ILE A 309 0.87 -3.71 -27.82
CA ILE A 309 -0.17 -3.16 -26.95
C ILE A 309 -0.04 -3.74 -25.53
N ALA A 310 0.35 -5.01 -25.38
CA ALA A 310 0.48 -5.63 -24.05
C ALA A 310 1.58 -4.95 -23.22
N ALA A 311 2.76 -4.74 -23.80
CA ALA A 311 3.84 -4.02 -23.12
C ALA A 311 3.42 -2.57 -22.80
N THR A 312 2.80 -1.88 -23.76
CA THR A 312 2.34 -0.49 -23.55
C THR A 312 1.32 -0.38 -22.41
N LEU A 313 0.34 -1.29 -22.33
CA LEU A 313 -0.65 -1.33 -21.26
C LEU A 313 0.01 -1.58 -19.89
N PHE A 314 0.98 -2.49 -19.84
CA PHE A 314 1.74 -2.77 -18.63
C PHE A 314 2.50 -1.53 -18.14
N GLY A 315 3.17 -0.82 -19.05
CA GLY A 315 3.86 0.44 -18.74
C GLY A 315 2.91 1.55 -18.26
N ILE A 316 1.72 1.68 -18.87
CA ILE A 316 0.69 2.64 -18.44
C ILE A 316 0.18 2.30 -17.04
N ALA A 317 -0.07 1.02 -16.77
CA ALA A 317 -0.54 0.56 -15.47
C ALA A 317 0.54 0.75 -14.39
N LEU A 318 1.81 0.51 -14.70
CA LEU A 318 2.94 0.77 -13.81
C LEU A 318 3.06 2.27 -13.47
N LEU A 319 2.91 3.15 -14.47
CA LEU A 319 2.91 4.59 -14.26
C LEU A 319 1.71 5.03 -13.39
N ALA A 320 0.51 4.52 -13.68
CA ALA A 320 -0.70 4.82 -12.91
C ALA A 320 -0.57 4.37 -11.45
N SER A 321 0.03 3.20 -11.21
CA SER A 321 0.33 2.67 -9.88
C SER A 321 1.26 3.62 -9.09
N GLY A 322 2.38 4.03 -9.68
CA GLY A 322 3.32 4.96 -9.05
C GLY A 322 2.70 6.32 -8.70
N GLN A 323 1.86 6.86 -9.59
CA GLN A 323 1.15 8.13 -9.34
C GLN A 323 0.09 8.01 -8.24
N SER A 324 -0.54 6.84 -8.11
CA SER A 324 -1.60 6.64 -7.12
C SER A 324 -1.04 6.60 -5.70
N SER A 325 0.11 5.95 -5.49
CA SER A 325 0.77 5.85 -4.18
C SER A 325 1.34 7.19 -3.67
N THR A 326 1.68 8.10 -4.59
CA THR A 326 2.12 9.46 -4.26
C THR A 326 1.12 10.25 -3.40
N PHE A 327 -0.18 10.07 -3.68
CA PHE A 327 -1.25 10.70 -2.91
C PHE A 327 -1.33 10.13 -1.50
N THR A 328 -1.29 8.79 -1.37
CA THR A 328 -1.43 8.10 -0.09
C THR A 328 -0.23 8.35 0.81
N GLY A 329 1.00 8.31 0.26
CA GLY A 329 2.23 8.58 1.00
C GLY A 329 2.28 9.98 1.61
N THR A 330 1.84 11.00 0.86
CA THR A 330 1.81 12.39 1.35
C THR A 330 0.82 12.56 2.50
N ILE A 331 -0.38 11.98 2.37
CA ILE A 331 -1.43 12.05 3.41
C ILE A 331 -0.99 11.24 4.64
N ALA A 332 -0.47 10.03 4.45
CA ALA A 332 0.01 9.18 5.54
C ALA A 332 1.15 9.84 6.32
N GLY A 333 2.09 10.48 5.62
CA GLY A 333 3.17 11.23 6.23
C GLY A 333 2.72 12.40 7.08
N GLN A 334 1.68 13.11 6.65
CA GLN A 334 1.07 14.16 7.47
C GLN A 334 0.40 13.59 8.71
N ILE A 335 -0.34 12.48 8.59
CA ILE A 335 -0.97 11.81 9.75
C ILE A 335 0.08 11.39 10.77
N ILE A 336 1.18 10.78 10.30
CA ILE A 336 2.26 10.32 11.16
C ILE A 336 2.93 11.51 11.85
N MET A 337 3.23 12.58 11.12
CA MET A 337 3.89 13.75 11.70
C MET A 337 3.00 14.52 12.68
N GLU A 338 1.74 14.80 12.33
CA GLU A 338 0.78 15.45 13.22
C GLU A 338 0.44 14.57 14.43
N GLY A 339 0.27 13.26 14.22
CA GLY A 339 -0.11 12.31 15.24
C GLY A 339 1.00 12.05 16.27
N PHE A 340 2.23 11.79 15.80
CA PHE A 340 3.37 11.50 16.68
C PHE A 340 4.05 12.76 17.23
N LEU A 341 4.25 13.81 16.42
CA LEU A 341 5.05 14.98 16.79
C LEU A 341 4.23 16.23 17.08
N ASP A 342 2.92 16.26 16.77
CA ASP A 342 2.08 17.47 16.85
C ASP A 342 2.63 18.62 15.98
N LEU A 343 3.38 18.27 14.94
CA LEU A 343 3.99 19.21 14.01
C LEU A 343 3.12 19.33 12.77
N LYS A 344 2.78 20.57 12.38
CA LYS A 344 1.99 20.87 11.18
C LYS A 344 2.87 21.59 10.17
N ILE A 345 3.04 20.98 9.01
CA ILE A 345 3.71 21.60 7.85
C ILE A 345 2.78 21.47 6.64
N PRO A 346 2.82 22.41 5.69
CA PRO A 346 2.06 22.30 4.45
C PRO A 346 2.32 20.98 3.71
N CYS A 347 1.27 20.37 3.15
CA CYS A 347 1.36 19.10 2.41
C CYS A 347 2.38 19.14 1.25
N TRP A 348 2.60 20.30 0.61
CA TRP A 348 3.63 20.45 -0.43
C TRP A 348 5.07 20.43 0.11
N GLN A 349 5.32 21.06 1.26
CA GLN A 349 6.64 21.05 1.92
C GLN A 349 6.99 19.63 2.33
N ARG A 350 6.00 18.93 2.91
CA ARG A 350 6.12 17.52 3.27
C ARG A 350 6.52 16.68 2.06
N ARG A 351 5.79 16.81 0.96
CA ARG A 351 6.06 16.07 -0.26
C ARG A 351 7.46 16.37 -0.80
N LEU A 352 7.88 17.63 -0.82
CA LEU A 352 9.23 17.99 -1.27
C LEU A 352 10.32 17.36 -0.39
N ILE A 353 10.14 17.35 0.93
CA ILE A 353 11.09 16.74 1.87
C ILE A 353 11.17 15.22 1.65
N THR A 354 10.03 14.52 1.65
CA THR A 354 10.02 13.06 1.46
C THR A 354 10.57 12.69 0.10
N ARG A 355 10.22 13.44 -0.94
CA ARG A 355 10.71 13.21 -2.30
C ARG A 355 12.20 13.47 -2.42
N ALA A 356 12.75 14.52 -1.80
CA ALA A 356 14.19 14.72 -1.76
C ALA A 356 14.93 13.56 -1.05
N LEU A 357 14.35 13.05 0.05
CA LEU A 357 14.90 11.91 0.79
C LEU A 357 14.79 10.58 0.02
N ALA A 358 13.85 10.45 -0.92
CA ALA A 358 13.72 9.28 -1.78
C ALA A 358 14.57 9.38 -3.06
N LEU A 359 14.63 10.56 -3.68
CA LEU A 359 15.39 10.81 -4.91
C LEU A 359 16.89 10.63 -4.71
N GLY A 360 17.44 11.05 -3.57
CA GLY A 360 18.86 10.90 -3.27
C GLY A 360 19.33 9.43 -3.33
N PRO A 361 18.76 8.52 -2.51
CA PRO A 361 19.02 7.09 -2.59
C PRO A 361 18.72 6.50 -3.97
N ALA A 362 17.64 6.92 -4.64
CA ALA A 362 17.30 6.47 -6.00
C ALA A 362 18.43 6.75 -6.99
N TRP A 363 18.90 8.00 -7.04
CA TRP A 363 19.98 8.43 -7.92
C TRP A 363 21.31 7.74 -7.62
N LEU A 364 21.68 7.68 -6.33
CA LEU A 364 22.91 7.03 -5.90
C LEU A 364 22.91 5.54 -6.22
N GLY A 365 21.78 4.87 -6.02
CA GLY A 365 21.64 3.45 -6.31
C GLY A 365 21.75 3.15 -7.81
N VAL A 366 21.07 3.92 -8.67
CA VAL A 366 21.19 3.75 -10.13
C VAL A 366 22.59 4.10 -10.62
N TRP A 367 23.22 5.14 -10.06
CA TRP A 367 24.60 5.51 -10.41
C TRP A 367 25.62 4.43 -10.02
N TRP A 368 25.41 3.75 -8.90
CA TRP A 368 26.32 2.72 -8.40
C TRP A 368 26.09 1.33 -9.01
N PHE A 369 24.82 0.93 -9.16
CA PHE A 369 24.43 -0.43 -9.57
C PHE A 369 23.99 -0.52 -11.04
N GLY A 370 23.88 0.60 -11.75
CA GLY A 370 23.30 0.65 -13.10
C GLY A 370 21.81 0.36 -13.11
N ASP A 371 21.26 0.10 -14.29
CA ASP A 371 19.81 -0.10 -14.48
C ASP A 371 19.27 -1.35 -13.74
N GLY A 372 20.07 -2.43 -13.63
CA GLY A 372 19.73 -3.62 -12.82
C GLY A 372 19.76 -3.39 -11.30
N GLY A 373 20.07 -2.17 -10.84
CA GLY A 373 19.93 -1.77 -9.44
C GLY A 373 18.48 -1.57 -9.01
N VAL A 374 17.59 -1.25 -9.96
CA VAL A 374 16.20 -0.87 -9.68
C VAL A 374 15.43 -1.99 -8.98
N GLY A 375 15.50 -3.22 -9.48
CA GLY A 375 14.84 -4.38 -8.86
C GLY A 375 15.30 -4.62 -7.43
N LYS A 376 16.62 -4.58 -7.19
CA LYS A 376 17.19 -4.77 -5.85
C LYS A 376 16.75 -3.69 -4.87
N MET A 377 16.67 -2.44 -5.32
CA MET A 377 16.22 -1.31 -4.50
C MET A 377 14.73 -1.39 -4.19
N LEU A 378 13.91 -1.85 -5.14
CA LEU A 378 12.48 -2.12 -4.93
C LEU A 378 12.27 -3.20 -3.87
N VAL A 379 13.04 -4.29 -3.91
CA VAL A 379 12.96 -5.34 -2.88
C VAL A 379 13.44 -4.81 -1.54
N LEU A 380 14.55 -4.07 -1.50
CA LEU A 380 15.09 -3.48 -0.27
C LEU A 380 14.09 -2.54 0.41
N SER A 381 13.36 -1.72 -0.36
CA SER A 381 12.32 -0.88 0.23
C SER A 381 11.24 -1.71 0.91
N GLN A 382 10.83 -2.84 0.31
CA GLN A 382 9.83 -3.72 0.93
C GLN A 382 10.33 -4.36 2.23
N VAL A 383 11.62 -4.69 2.31
CA VAL A 383 12.23 -5.17 3.56
C VAL A 383 12.11 -4.12 4.66
N VAL A 384 12.36 -2.84 4.35
CA VAL A 384 12.22 -1.74 5.32
C VAL A 384 10.76 -1.58 5.77
N LEU A 385 9.79 -1.67 4.86
CA LEU A 385 8.36 -1.63 5.20
C LEU A 385 7.96 -2.80 6.11
N SER A 386 8.41 -4.01 5.75
CA SER A 386 8.12 -5.23 6.50
C SER A 386 8.68 -5.15 7.92
N PHE A 387 9.89 -4.60 8.09
CA PHE A 387 10.49 -4.37 9.42
C PHE A 387 9.64 -3.43 10.29
N GLN A 388 9.05 -2.39 9.71
CA GLN A 388 8.23 -1.45 10.45
C GLN A 388 6.84 -2.00 10.84
N LEU A 389 6.34 -2.98 10.10
CA LEU A 389 4.98 -3.49 10.25
C LEU A 389 4.64 -3.98 11.67
N PRO A 390 5.45 -4.81 12.35
CA PRO A 390 5.18 -5.22 13.72
C PRO A 390 4.99 -4.05 14.69
N PHE A 391 5.76 -2.97 14.53
CA PHE A 391 5.70 -1.80 15.39
C PHE A 391 4.42 -0.98 15.20
N ALA A 392 3.77 -1.07 14.03
CA ALA A 392 2.45 -0.49 13.78
C ALA A 392 1.31 -1.44 14.21
N MET A 393 1.47 -2.75 14.00
CA MET A 393 0.47 -3.77 14.38
C MET A 393 0.29 -3.88 15.89
N TRP A 394 1.39 -3.92 16.65
CA TRP A 394 1.36 -4.04 18.10
C TRP A 394 0.44 -3.02 18.79
N PRO A 395 0.61 -1.69 18.59
CA PRO A 395 -0.27 -0.70 19.19
C PRO A 395 -1.70 -0.82 18.69
N LEU A 396 -1.90 -1.08 17.40
CA LEU A 396 -3.23 -1.22 16.80
C LEU A 396 -4.03 -2.34 17.48
N ILE A 397 -3.44 -3.53 17.64
CA ILE A 397 -4.08 -4.69 18.27
C ILE A 397 -4.34 -4.40 19.75
N ARG A 398 -3.38 -3.79 20.45
CA ARG A 398 -3.50 -3.44 21.86
C ARG A 398 -4.64 -2.44 22.11
N PHE A 399 -4.70 -1.37 21.34
CA PHE A 399 -5.71 -0.31 21.48
C PHE A 399 -7.10 -0.81 21.12
N THR A 400 -7.25 -1.53 20.02
CA THR A 400 -8.54 -2.09 19.60
C THR A 400 -9.03 -3.24 20.50
N SER A 401 -8.14 -3.86 21.27
CA SER A 401 -8.50 -4.87 22.27
C SER A 401 -8.76 -4.29 23.67
N SER A 402 -8.48 -2.99 23.90
CA SER A 402 -8.66 -2.35 25.20
C SER A 402 -10.12 -1.93 25.41
N ARG A 403 -10.79 -2.48 26.43
CA ARG A 403 -12.13 -2.04 26.84
C ARG A 403 -12.15 -0.60 27.34
N ALA A 404 -11.03 -0.09 27.88
CA ALA A 404 -10.93 1.29 28.32
C ALA A 404 -11.04 2.28 27.16
N LEU A 405 -10.51 1.93 25.98
CA LEU A 405 -10.55 2.80 24.80
C LEU A 405 -11.77 2.53 23.90
N MET A 406 -12.12 1.25 23.73
CA MET A 406 -13.15 0.84 22.75
C MET A 406 -14.52 0.58 23.37
N GLY A 407 -14.63 0.50 24.71
CA GLY A 407 -15.87 0.15 25.40
C GLY A 407 -16.47 -1.16 24.89
N GLY A 408 -17.77 -1.12 24.54
CA GLY A 408 -18.50 -2.25 23.95
C GLY A 408 -18.03 -2.66 22.55
N PHE A 409 -17.17 -1.86 21.90
CA PHE A 409 -16.59 -2.15 20.59
C PHE A 409 -15.19 -2.76 20.67
N ALA A 410 -14.74 -3.21 21.85
CA ALA A 410 -13.47 -3.93 21.95
C ALA A 410 -13.48 -5.23 21.11
N ASN A 411 -12.32 -5.68 20.67
CA ASN A 411 -12.21 -6.92 19.90
C ASN A 411 -12.71 -8.13 20.72
N GLY A 412 -13.55 -8.96 20.09
CA GLY A 412 -13.93 -10.26 20.63
C GLY A 412 -12.74 -11.22 20.65
N PRO A 413 -12.85 -12.36 21.37
CA PRO A 413 -11.74 -13.29 21.56
C PRO A 413 -11.20 -13.85 20.25
N VAL A 414 -12.06 -14.17 19.28
CA VAL A 414 -11.66 -14.70 17.97
C VAL A 414 -10.80 -13.69 17.20
N VAL A 415 -11.29 -12.46 17.01
CA VAL A 415 -10.57 -11.39 16.29
C VAL A 415 -9.26 -11.06 16.99
N LYS A 416 -9.27 -11.01 18.33
CA LYS A 416 -8.06 -10.76 19.13
C LYS A 416 -7.02 -11.87 18.92
N SER A 417 -7.42 -13.14 18.99
CA SER A 417 -6.52 -14.29 18.78
C SER A 417 -5.96 -14.31 17.36
N LEU A 418 -6.79 -14.08 16.34
CA LEU A 418 -6.35 -14.02 14.95
C LEU A 418 -5.36 -12.87 14.72
N ALA A 419 -5.62 -11.69 15.27
CA ALA A 419 -4.72 -10.55 15.11
C ALA A 419 -3.36 -10.78 15.81
N TRP A 420 -3.35 -11.39 16.99
CA TRP A 420 -2.10 -11.75 17.69
C TRP A 420 -1.34 -12.89 17.01
N LEU A 421 -2.05 -13.88 16.46
CA LEU A 421 -1.44 -14.93 15.64
C LEU A 421 -0.77 -14.31 14.41
N LEU A 422 -1.47 -13.41 13.72
CA LEU A 422 -0.94 -12.70 12.56
C LEU A 422 0.31 -11.89 12.93
N PHE A 423 0.28 -11.16 14.06
CA PHE A 423 1.44 -10.46 14.59
C PHE A 423 2.63 -11.41 14.83
N GLY A 424 2.38 -12.59 15.42
CA GLY A 424 3.42 -13.60 15.65
C GLY A 424 4.01 -14.14 14.35
N VAL A 425 3.17 -14.50 13.38
CA VAL A 425 3.59 -15.03 12.08
C VAL A 425 4.41 -13.99 11.29
N ILE A 426 3.89 -12.77 11.17
CA ILE A 426 4.58 -11.67 10.48
C ILE A 426 5.88 -11.29 11.21
N GLY A 427 5.87 -11.27 12.55
CA GLY A 427 7.06 -11.01 13.34
C GLY A 427 8.14 -12.07 13.12
N ALA A 428 7.78 -13.35 13.15
CA ALA A 428 8.70 -14.46 12.89
C ALA A 428 9.25 -14.42 11.46
N ALA A 429 8.39 -14.18 10.47
CA ALA A 429 8.78 -14.03 9.07
C ALA A 429 9.79 -12.89 8.88
N ASN A 430 9.57 -11.74 9.53
CA ASN A 430 10.49 -10.61 9.49
C ASN A 430 11.85 -10.92 10.14
N VAL A 431 11.85 -11.56 11.31
CA VAL A 431 13.10 -11.95 11.97
C VAL A 431 13.90 -12.93 11.11
N TRP A 432 13.21 -13.89 10.48
CA TRP A 432 13.83 -14.83 9.55
C TRP A 432 14.40 -14.12 8.31
N LEU A 433 13.67 -13.19 7.71
CA LEU A 433 14.11 -12.41 6.55
C LEU A 433 15.36 -11.59 6.86
N ILE A 434 15.40 -10.95 8.03
CA ILE A 434 16.59 -10.20 8.46
C ILE A 434 17.78 -11.14 8.67
N ALA A 435 17.54 -12.31 9.28
CA ALA A 435 18.59 -13.30 9.48
C ALA A 435 19.13 -13.84 8.14
N SER A 436 18.26 -14.08 7.15
CA SER A 436 18.69 -14.55 5.82
C SER A 436 19.54 -13.49 5.11
N VAL A 437 19.07 -12.23 5.07
CA VAL A 437 19.82 -11.11 4.50
C VAL A 437 21.16 -10.89 5.21
N ALA A 438 21.20 -10.97 6.55
CA ALA A 438 22.42 -10.78 7.33
C ALA A 438 23.43 -11.95 7.16
N THR A 439 22.94 -13.15 6.86
CA THR A 439 23.79 -14.34 6.62
C THR A 439 24.17 -14.53 5.15
N GLY A 440 23.63 -13.69 4.25
CA GLY A 440 23.93 -13.73 2.81
C GLY A 440 23.28 -14.90 2.07
N ASN A 441 22.21 -15.48 2.63
CA ASN A 441 21.46 -16.61 2.08
C ASN A 441 20.12 -16.21 1.47
#